data_AF-A0A0F9Y2R8-F1
#
_entry.id   AF-A0A0F9Y2R8-F1
#
_cell.length_a   1.000
_cell.length_b   1.000
_cell.length_c   1.000
_cell.angle_alpha   90.00
_cell.angle_beta   90.00
_cell.angle_gamma   90.00
#
_symmetry.space_group_name_H-M   'P 1'
#
loop_
_entity.id
_entity.type
_entity.pdbx_description
1 polymer ?
#
loop_
_entity_poly.entity_id
_entity_poly.type
_entity_poly.pdbx_seq_one_letter_code
_entity_poly.pdbx_strand_id
1 'polypeptide(L)'
;MKKKDTNPKDRMATARLDLSLFPTTARAYGALAMTEGDLKYGGYNYRVSGVKASVYFAAVNRHLDKWFNGEWADQKTEVPHLASALACIGVLIDAIECKKLNDDRPPKCEMAALLNDMENKVIHLQHLFQDGPARYTEQDKEDKS
;
A
#
# COMPACT_ATOMS: atom_id res chain seq x y z
N MET A 1 37.86 26.86 -14.96
CA MET A 1 37.45 25.44 -14.86
C MET A 1 36.46 25.14 -15.98
N LYS A 2 36.75 24.20 -16.89
CA LYS A 2 35.82 23.80 -17.96
C LYS A 2 34.61 23.12 -17.33
N LYS A 3 33.41 23.65 -17.59
CA LYS A 3 32.13 23.01 -17.26
C LYS A 3 32.15 21.64 -17.95
N LYS A 4 32.10 20.54 -17.18
CA LYS A 4 31.99 19.19 -17.74
C LYS A 4 30.76 19.19 -18.65
N ASP A 5 30.90 18.74 -19.89
CA ASP A 5 29.77 18.44 -20.75
C ASP A 5 28.90 17.41 -20.01
N THR A 6 27.77 17.86 -19.48
CA THR A 6 26.85 17.01 -18.74
C THR A 6 26.37 15.92 -19.69
N ASN A 7 26.62 14.66 -19.35
CA ASN A 7 26.14 13.53 -20.12
C ASN A 7 24.62 13.72 -20.34
N PRO A 8 24.09 13.63 -21.57
CA PRO A 8 22.66 13.82 -21.84
C PRO A 8 21.74 12.81 -21.12
N LYS A 9 22.32 11.81 -20.44
CA LYS A 9 21.63 10.88 -19.52
C LYS A 9 21.78 11.24 -18.03
N ASP A 10 22.20 12.46 -17.71
CA ASP A 10 22.16 12.96 -16.33
C ASP A 10 20.72 12.93 -15.82
N ARG A 11 20.53 12.68 -14.52
CA ARG A 11 19.21 12.55 -13.90
C ARG A 11 18.36 13.81 -14.09
N MET A 12 19.03 14.96 -14.20
CA MET A 12 18.40 16.27 -14.46
C MET A 12 18.13 16.53 -15.95
N ALA A 13 18.65 15.70 -16.87
CA ALA A 13 18.58 15.91 -18.31
C ALA A 13 17.39 15.20 -18.98
N THR A 14 16.61 14.42 -18.23
CA THR A 14 15.46 13.66 -18.76
C THR A 14 14.26 13.75 -17.84
N ALA A 15 13.07 13.99 -18.41
CA ALA A 15 11.79 13.94 -17.71
C ALA A 15 11.15 12.53 -17.72
N ARG A 16 11.86 11.52 -18.24
CA ARG A 16 11.36 10.13 -18.30
C ARG A 16 11.25 9.55 -16.89
N LEU A 17 10.17 8.84 -16.64
CA LEU A 17 10.00 8.04 -15.43
C LEU A 17 11.03 6.90 -15.43
N ASP A 18 11.89 6.86 -14.40
CA ASP A 18 12.83 5.77 -14.19
C ASP A 18 12.12 4.59 -13.52
N LEU A 19 11.69 3.62 -14.34
CA LEU A 19 10.99 2.43 -13.87
C LEU A 19 11.86 1.51 -13.00
N SER A 20 13.19 1.68 -12.98
CA SER A 20 14.07 0.90 -12.11
C SER A 20 13.95 1.29 -10.63
N LEU A 21 13.41 2.47 -10.34
CA LEU A 21 13.18 2.94 -8.98
C LEU A 21 11.99 2.26 -8.30
N PHE A 22 11.11 1.61 -9.05
CA PHE A 22 10.06 0.78 -8.46
C PHE A 22 10.66 -0.56 -8.02
N PRO A 23 10.48 -0.99 -6.76
CA PRO A 23 11.07 -2.23 -6.28
C PRO A 23 10.64 -3.43 -7.13
N THR A 24 11.61 -4.09 -7.77
CA THR A 24 11.34 -5.29 -8.59
C THR A 24 10.82 -6.46 -7.77
N THR A 25 11.13 -6.48 -6.47
CA THR A 25 10.54 -7.41 -5.49
C THR A 25 9.04 -7.20 -5.38
N ALA A 26 8.58 -5.96 -5.15
CA ALA A 26 7.15 -5.64 -5.13
C ALA A 26 6.46 -6.03 -6.45
N ARG A 27 7.11 -5.79 -7.59
CA ARG A 27 6.60 -6.24 -8.90
C ARG A 27 6.42 -7.77 -8.95
N ALA A 28 7.36 -8.54 -8.43
CA ALA A 28 7.27 -10.01 -8.41
C ALA A 28 6.11 -10.50 -7.51
N TYR A 29 5.98 -9.96 -6.30
CA TYR A 29 4.85 -10.28 -5.41
C TYR A 29 3.51 -9.89 -6.03
N GLY A 30 3.41 -8.67 -6.58
CA GLY A 30 2.20 -8.23 -7.28
C GLY A 30 1.85 -9.13 -8.46
N ALA A 31 2.83 -9.56 -9.26
CA ALA A 31 2.61 -10.49 -10.36
C ALA A 31 2.09 -11.86 -9.90
N LEU A 32 2.60 -12.39 -8.78
CA LEU A 32 2.09 -13.64 -8.19
C LEU A 32 0.60 -13.52 -7.81
N ALA A 33 0.24 -12.45 -7.10
CA ALA A 33 -1.16 -12.22 -6.71
C ALA A 33 -2.08 -11.96 -7.92
N MET A 34 -1.59 -11.27 -8.95
CA MET A 34 -2.33 -11.10 -10.20
C MET A 34 -2.50 -12.43 -10.96
N THR A 35 -1.53 -13.34 -10.87
CA THR A 35 -1.62 -14.70 -11.45
C THR A 35 -2.71 -15.50 -10.74
N GLU A 36 -2.81 -15.42 -9.42
CA GLU A 36 -3.94 -16.00 -8.68
C GLU A 36 -5.29 -15.44 -9.17
N GLY A 37 -5.37 -14.13 -9.39
CA GLY A 37 -6.57 -13.48 -9.94
C GLY A 37 -6.93 -13.94 -11.35
N ASP A 38 -5.95 -14.05 -12.23
CA ASP A 38 -6.11 -14.56 -13.60
C ASP A 38 -6.65 -16.00 -13.59
N LEU A 39 -6.08 -16.88 -12.77
CA LEU A 39 -6.54 -18.26 -12.65
C LEU A 39 -7.96 -18.39 -12.08
N LYS A 40 -8.39 -17.46 -11.22
CA LYS A 40 -9.73 -17.49 -10.61
C LYS A 40 -10.81 -16.84 -11.49
N TYR A 41 -10.47 -15.76 -12.19
CA TYR A 41 -11.47 -14.87 -12.77
C TYR A 41 -11.18 -14.44 -14.21
N GLY A 42 -10.06 -14.88 -14.78
CA GLY A 42 -9.53 -14.42 -16.06
C GLY A 42 -8.82 -13.06 -15.94
N GLY A 43 -7.70 -12.94 -16.63
CA GLY A 43 -6.86 -11.75 -16.63
C GLY A 43 -7.59 -10.54 -17.17
N TYR A 44 -7.29 -9.38 -16.57
CA TYR A 44 -7.86 -8.08 -16.94
C TYR A 44 -9.40 -7.99 -16.86
N ASN A 45 -10.08 -8.94 -16.20
CA ASN A 45 -11.55 -8.93 -16.06
C ASN A 45 -12.06 -7.60 -15.47
N TYR A 46 -11.32 -6.99 -14.54
CA TYR A 46 -11.60 -5.71 -13.89
C TYR A 46 -11.66 -4.53 -14.87
N ARG A 47 -10.99 -4.62 -16.03
CA ARG A 47 -11.12 -3.64 -17.12
C ARG A 47 -12.41 -3.82 -17.93
N VAL A 48 -13.03 -5.00 -17.87
CA VAL A 48 -14.29 -5.28 -18.56
C VAL A 48 -15.46 -4.96 -17.63
N SER A 49 -15.50 -5.60 -16.46
CA SER A 49 -16.61 -5.53 -15.49
C SER A 49 -16.62 -4.25 -14.64
N GLY A 50 -15.49 -3.55 -14.56
CA GLY A 50 -15.30 -2.47 -13.61
C GLY A 50 -15.11 -2.96 -12.18
N VAL A 51 -14.80 -2.01 -11.29
CA VAL A 51 -14.51 -2.28 -9.87
C VAL A 51 -15.18 -1.24 -8.98
N LYS A 52 -15.53 -1.62 -7.75
CA LYS A 52 -16.03 -0.68 -6.73
C LYS A 52 -14.90 -0.29 -5.79
N ALA A 53 -14.75 1.01 -5.55
CA ALA A 53 -13.71 1.54 -4.67
C ALA A 53 -13.78 0.93 -3.25
N SER A 54 -14.98 0.88 -2.67
CA SER A 54 -15.24 0.35 -1.33
C SER A 54 -14.82 -1.12 -1.16
N VAL A 55 -15.08 -1.95 -2.16
CA VAL A 55 -14.80 -3.40 -2.14
C VAL A 55 -13.30 -3.66 -2.11
N TYR A 56 -12.55 -2.97 -2.97
CA TYR A 56 -11.10 -3.12 -3.02
C TYR A 56 -10.41 -2.44 -1.83
N PHE A 57 -10.93 -1.31 -1.36
CA PHE A 57 -10.47 -0.70 -0.10
C PHE A 57 -10.61 -1.68 1.07
N ALA A 58 -11.78 -2.32 1.22
CA ALA A 58 -11.99 -3.31 2.27
C ALA A 58 -11.10 -4.56 2.08
N ALA A 59 -10.86 -4.99 0.85
CA ALA A 59 -9.97 -6.12 0.56
C ALA A 59 -8.51 -5.84 0.94
N VAL A 60 -8.00 -4.65 0.61
CA VAL A 60 -6.67 -4.20 1.04
C VAL A 60 -6.54 -4.26 2.56
N ASN A 61 -7.49 -3.65 3.28
CA ASN A 61 -7.44 -3.62 4.74
C ASN A 61 -7.49 -5.03 5.34
N ARG A 62 -8.34 -5.95 4.84
CA ARG A 62 -8.34 -7.34 5.33
C ARG A 62 -6.98 -8.04 5.18
N HIS A 63 -6.28 -7.82 4.07
CA HIS A 63 -4.94 -8.39 3.89
C HIS A 63 -3.90 -7.72 4.79
N LEU A 64 -3.97 -6.39 4.95
CA LEU A 64 -3.09 -5.66 5.86
C LEU A 64 -3.31 -6.06 7.31
N ASP A 65 -4.57 -6.22 7.74
CA ASP A 65 -4.93 -6.64 9.09
C ASP A 65 -4.39 -8.04 9.39
N LYS A 66 -4.56 -8.99 8.47
CA LYS A 66 -4.00 -10.34 8.63
C LYS A 66 -2.48 -10.32 8.75
N TRP A 67 -1.80 -9.60 7.87
CA TRP A 67 -0.35 -9.44 7.93
C TRP A 67 0.12 -8.79 9.23
N PHE A 68 -0.54 -7.69 9.62
CA PHE A 68 -0.21 -6.94 10.83
C PHE A 68 -0.40 -7.79 12.10
N ASN A 69 -1.34 -8.74 12.07
CA ASN A 69 -1.59 -9.69 13.15
C ASN A 69 -0.84 -11.03 13.00
N GLY A 70 0.20 -11.07 12.15
CA GLY A 70 1.18 -12.18 12.12
C GLY A 70 0.93 -13.26 11.07
N GLU A 71 -0.11 -13.16 10.23
CA GLU A 71 -0.33 -14.10 9.11
C GLU A 71 0.51 -13.66 7.90
N TRP A 72 1.49 -14.46 7.48
CA TRP A 72 2.33 -14.10 6.33
C TRP A 72 1.59 -14.21 4.98
N ALA A 73 0.85 -15.31 4.80
CA ALA A 73 0.23 -15.68 3.54
C ALA A 73 -1.13 -16.36 3.77
N ASP A 74 -1.97 -16.34 2.74
CA ASP A 74 -3.26 -17.05 2.77
C ASP A 74 -3.04 -18.55 2.95
N GLN A 75 -3.74 -19.15 3.92
CA GLN A 75 -3.59 -20.57 4.25
C GLN A 75 -3.94 -21.53 3.11
N LYS A 76 -4.78 -21.10 2.15
CA LYS A 76 -5.23 -21.95 1.05
C LYS A 76 -4.39 -21.75 -0.21
N THR A 77 -4.09 -20.50 -0.55
CA THR A 77 -3.40 -20.19 -1.82
C THR A 77 -1.92 -19.94 -1.67
N GLU A 78 -1.43 -19.84 -0.43
CA GLU A 78 -0.03 -19.57 -0.08
C GLU A 78 0.47 -18.21 -0.62
N VAL A 79 -0.44 -17.36 -1.11
CA VAL A 79 -0.11 -16.03 -1.61
C VAL A 79 0.09 -15.08 -0.42
N PRO A 80 1.25 -14.41 -0.32
CA PRO A 80 1.55 -13.47 0.76
C PRO A 80 0.54 -12.32 0.83
N HIS A 81 0.08 -11.94 2.01
CA HIS A 81 -0.98 -10.92 2.13
C HIS A 81 -0.58 -9.55 1.60
N LEU A 82 0.69 -9.16 1.76
CA LEU A 82 1.20 -7.93 1.15
C LEU A 82 1.15 -7.97 -0.38
N ALA A 83 1.27 -9.16 -0.99
CA ALA A 83 1.12 -9.35 -2.43
C ALA A 83 -0.33 -9.11 -2.87
N SER A 84 -1.30 -9.70 -2.17
CA SER A 84 -2.72 -9.53 -2.45
C SER A 84 -3.18 -8.09 -2.21
N ALA A 85 -2.69 -7.43 -1.15
CA ALA A 85 -2.93 -6.01 -0.91
C ALA A 85 -2.39 -5.14 -2.05
N LEU A 86 -1.15 -5.41 -2.50
CA LEU A 86 -0.53 -4.71 -3.64
C LEU A 86 -1.33 -4.92 -4.94
N ALA A 87 -1.79 -6.14 -5.21
CA ALA A 87 -2.64 -6.42 -6.37
C ALA A 87 -3.97 -5.66 -6.31
N CYS A 88 -4.62 -5.59 -5.14
CA CYS A 88 -5.84 -4.81 -4.97
C CYS A 88 -5.62 -3.31 -5.24
N ILE A 89 -4.51 -2.75 -4.76
CA ILE A 89 -4.12 -1.35 -5.05
C ILE A 89 -3.84 -1.17 -6.54
N GLY A 90 -3.12 -2.11 -7.16
CA GLY A 90 -2.82 -2.10 -8.59
C GLY A 90 -4.08 -2.09 -9.44
N VAL A 91 -5.07 -2.92 -9.11
CA VAL A 91 -6.36 -2.96 -9.81
C VAL A 91 -7.15 -1.65 -9.62
N LEU A 92 -7.13 -1.05 -8.43
CA LEU A 92 -7.76 0.26 -8.20
C LEU A 92 -7.15 1.36 -9.08
N ILE A 93 -5.81 1.44 -9.11
CA ILE A 93 -5.09 2.41 -9.95
C ILE A 93 -5.43 2.17 -11.43
N ASP A 94 -5.37 0.91 -11.87
CA ASP A 94 -5.67 0.55 -13.25
C ASP A 94 -7.11 0.89 -13.64
N ALA A 95 -8.06 0.64 -12.75
CA ALA A 95 -9.45 0.98 -13.00
C ALA A 95 -9.71 2.49 -13.04
N ILE A 96 -8.97 3.30 -12.27
CA ILE A 96 -9.01 4.76 -12.37
C ILE A 96 -8.54 5.19 -13.78
N GLU A 97 -7.35 4.73 -14.19
CA GLU A 97 -6.75 5.09 -15.48
C GLU A 97 -7.59 4.59 -16.67
N CYS A 98 -8.16 3.39 -16.56
CA CYS A 98 -9.01 2.80 -17.58
C CYS A 98 -10.47 3.30 -17.54
N LYS A 99 -10.82 4.23 -16.64
CA LYS A 99 -12.20 4.74 -16.45
C LYS A 99 -13.23 3.64 -16.17
N LYS A 100 -12.82 2.67 -15.37
CA LYS A 100 -13.56 1.48 -14.96
C LYS A 100 -13.85 1.44 -13.45
N LEU A 101 -13.42 2.45 -12.72
CA LEU A 101 -13.78 2.63 -11.31
C LEU A 101 -15.23 3.12 -11.19
N ASN A 102 -16.04 2.36 -10.47
CA ASN A 102 -17.24 2.86 -9.82
C ASN A 102 -16.84 3.43 -8.46
N ASP A 103 -16.80 4.76 -8.37
CA ASP A 103 -16.40 5.46 -7.17
C ASP A 103 -17.56 5.56 -6.19
N ASP A 104 -17.68 4.56 -5.32
CA ASP A 104 -18.66 4.47 -4.25
C ASP A 104 -18.07 4.82 -2.87
N ARG A 105 -17.02 5.64 -2.85
CA ARG A 105 -16.44 6.16 -1.60
C ARG A 105 -17.45 7.07 -0.88
N PRO A 106 -17.36 7.19 0.46
CA PRO A 106 -18.17 8.14 1.21
C PRO A 106 -17.99 9.58 0.70
N PRO A 107 -18.96 10.48 0.98
CA PRO A 107 -18.78 11.91 0.78
C PRO A 107 -17.48 12.41 1.40
N LYS A 108 -16.81 13.34 0.72
CA LYS A 108 -15.50 13.85 1.12
C LYS A 108 -15.52 14.39 2.56
N CYS A 109 -14.46 14.10 3.29
CA CYS A 109 -14.18 14.64 4.62
C CYS A 109 -12.76 15.20 4.62
N GLU A 110 -12.55 16.36 5.25
CA GLU A 110 -11.25 17.03 5.35
C GLU A 110 -10.33 16.36 6.38
N MET A 111 -9.95 15.11 6.09
CA MET A 111 -9.15 14.28 7.00
C MET A 111 -7.81 14.90 7.39
N ALA A 112 -7.17 15.66 6.49
CA ALA A 112 -5.89 16.30 6.80
C ALA A 112 -6.03 17.32 7.94
N ALA A 113 -7.09 18.13 7.93
CA ALA A 113 -7.36 19.10 8.99
C ALA A 113 -7.65 18.40 10.33
N LEU A 114 -8.44 17.32 10.29
CA LEU A 114 -8.73 16.52 11.47
C LEU A 114 -7.46 15.88 12.07
N LEU A 115 -6.61 15.29 11.22
CA LEU A 115 -5.35 14.68 11.67
C LEU A 115 -4.42 15.69 12.31
N ASN A 116 -4.27 16.88 11.72
CA ASN A 116 -3.46 17.96 12.30
C ASN A 116 -4.00 18.39 13.68
N ASP A 117 -5.32 18.48 13.87
CA ASP A 117 -5.90 18.77 15.19
C ASP A 117 -5.60 17.66 16.21
N MET A 118 -5.73 16.39 15.79
CA MET A 118 -5.42 15.25 16.66
C MET A 118 -3.94 15.18 17.04
N GLU A 119 -3.03 15.49 16.13
CA GLU A 119 -1.59 15.54 16.40
C GLU A 119 -1.24 16.59 17.47
N ASN A 120 -1.89 17.76 17.43
CA ASN A 120 -1.73 18.77 18.49
C ASN A 120 -2.16 18.23 19.87
N LYS A 121 -3.22 17.43 19.92
CA LYS A 121 -3.66 16.77 21.17
C LYS A 121 -2.69 15.68 21.61
N VAL A 122 -2.08 14.95 20.67
CA VAL A 122 -1.02 13.97 20.99
C VAL A 122 0.16 14.66 21.66
N ILE A 123 0.59 15.83 21.18
CA ILE A 123 1.66 16.62 21.83
C ILE A 123 1.29 16.96 23.27
N HIS A 124 0.06 17.40 23.52
CA HIS A 124 -0.42 17.65 24.88
C HIS A 124 -0.38 16.39 25.76
N LEU A 125 -0.82 15.23 25.24
CA LEU A 125 -0.78 13.95 25.95
C LEU A 125 0.66 13.51 26.25
N GLN A 126 1.59 13.72 25.32
CA GLN A 126 3.02 13.41 25.52
C GLN A 126 3.62 14.21 26.67
N HIS A 127 3.25 15.50 26.81
CA HIS A 127 3.68 16.30 27.97
C HIS A 127 3.07 15.81 29.29
N LEU A 128 1.81 15.36 29.29
CA LEU A 128 1.16 14.83 30.49
C LEU A 128 1.73 13.49 30.94
N PHE A 129 2.11 12.62 29.99
CA PHE A 129 2.56 11.25 30.24
C PHE A 129 4.02 11.04 29.82
N GLN A 130 4.90 11.99 30.15
CA GLN A 130 6.32 11.95 29.77
C GLN A 130 7.08 10.70 30.26
N ASP A 131 6.65 10.15 31.40
CA ASP A 131 7.24 8.95 32.04
C ASP A 131 6.43 7.67 31.75
N GLY A 132 5.64 7.67 30.67
CA GLY A 132 4.84 6.52 30.26
C GLY A 132 5.70 5.29 29.89
N PRO A 133 5.14 4.07 29.98
CA PRO A 133 5.87 2.86 29.62
C PRO A 133 6.19 2.81 28.11
N ALA A 134 7.23 2.06 27.75
CA ALA A 134 7.56 1.77 26.36
C ALA A 134 6.43 0.99 25.66
N ARG A 135 6.39 1.07 24.33
CA ARG A 135 5.47 0.26 23.52
C ARG A 135 5.90 -1.21 23.59
N TYR A 136 4.98 -2.08 24.00
CA TYR A 136 5.18 -3.52 23.88
C TYR A 136 5.12 -3.96 22.42
N THR A 137 5.95 -4.94 22.10
CA THR A 137 6.17 -5.53 20.78
C THR A 137 6.20 -7.06 20.90
N GLU A 138 6.31 -7.77 19.78
CA GLU A 138 6.45 -9.23 19.79
C GLU A 138 7.69 -9.69 20.56
N GLN A 139 8.73 -8.86 20.62
CA GLN A 139 9.98 -9.16 21.33
C GLN A 139 9.78 -9.24 22.85
N ASP A 140 8.78 -8.54 23.40
CA ASP A 140 8.48 -8.51 24.84
C ASP A 140 7.78 -9.79 25.35
N LYS A 141 7.47 -10.75 24.46
CA LYS A 141 6.84 -12.04 24.85
C LYS A 141 7.85 -13.07 25.35
N GLU A 142 9.11 -13.01 24.91
CA GLU A 142 10.12 -14.05 25.18
C GLU A 142 10.73 -13.95 26.60
N ASP A 143 10.63 -12.78 27.26
CA ASP A 143 11.21 -12.53 28.58
C ASP A 143 10.36 -13.04 29.77
N LYS A 144 9.31 -13.84 29.52
CA LYS A 144 8.42 -14.40 30.56
C LYS A 144 8.40 -15.94 30.60
N SER A 145 9.57 -16.57 30.41
CA SER A 145 9.78 -18.00 30.67
C SER A 145 10.69 -18.25 31.86
#